data_AF-A0A7S3BVL7-F1
#
_entry.id   AF-A0A7S3BVL7-F1
#
_cell.length_a   1.000
_cell.length_b   1.000
_cell.length_c   1.000
_cell.angle_alpha   90.00
_cell.angle_beta   90.00
_cell.angle_gamma   90.00
#
_symmetry.space_group_name_H-M   'P 1'
#
loop_
_entity.id
_entity.type
_entity.pdbx_description
1 polymer ?
#
loop_
_entity_poly.entity_id
_entity_poly.type
_entity_poly.pdbx_seq_one_letter_code
_entity_poly.pdbx_strand_id
1 'polypeptide(L)'
;EIVQAELEPFVEHGIDEQLVQRAFDAPRLRKAHKGDDFIRIRSVDGRLFIAKRGFCLNYRHRAYLEGLLEIMRTSTLPDVDFVMSVNDNPPCEATRERLPIGTFSKRRGCESFVLPCWSMMHDMYRGRTSTYSYHKLRPTSPRIRGLSWGLGNGPTRKKALQRVVNRGLLVGLPLHITNQIYKDSSLWFDNRQKPGVANESHPCGYTHLAHMEGVAYSMRLKNVVLCGALAVWVDKPSETQLYREYWYRFL
;
A
#
# COMPACT_ATOMS: atom_id res chain seq x y z
N GLU A 1 6.04 -3.86 19.75
CA GLU A 1 7.31 -3.98 18.98
C GLU A 1 7.39 -3.11 17.73
N ILE A 2 6.74 -3.35 16.56
CA ILE A 2 6.86 -2.43 15.37
C ILE A 2 6.56 -1.01 15.78
N VAL A 3 5.36 -0.78 16.31
CA VAL A 3 4.87 0.57 16.58
C VAL A 3 5.80 1.28 17.56
N GLN A 4 6.34 0.54 18.53
CA GLN A 4 7.29 1.06 19.49
C GLN A 4 8.63 1.45 18.83
N ALA A 5 9.20 0.59 17.98
CA ALA A 5 10.44 0.90 17.25
C ALA A 5 10.27 2.06 16.25
N GLU A 6 9.08 2.18 15.65
CA GLU A 6 8.75 3.25 14.71
C GLU A 6 8.56 4.61 15.43
N LEU A 7 8.15 4.60 16.70
CA LEU A 7 7.94 5.79 17.51
C LEU A 7 9.09 6.09 18.49
N GLU A 8 10.06 5.19 18.61
CA GLU A 8 11.25 5.33 19.47
C GLU A 8 11.95 6.70 19.32
N PRO A 9 12.15 7.25 18.11
CA PRO A 9 12.77 8.57 17.94
C PRO A 9 12.05 9.73 18.62
N PHE A 10 10.78 9.54 19.02
CA PHE A 10 9.95 10.57 19.63
C PHE A 10 9.66 10.31 21.10
N VAL A 11 10.16 9.22 21.70
CA VAL A 11 9.86 8.86 23.09
C VAL A 11 10.48 9.84 24.09
N GLU A 12 11.72 10.27 23.86
CA GLU A 12 12.46 11.13 24.78
C GLU A 12 11.81 12.52 24.95
N HIS A 13 11.31 13.08 23.85
CA HIS A 13 10.75 14.44 23.84
C HIS A 13 9.22 14.48 23.78
N GLY A 14 8.59 13.33 23.53
CA GLY A 14 7.16 13.24 23.27
C GLY A 14 6.76 13.82 21.90
N ILE A 15 5.46 13.75 21.61
CA ILE A 15 4.85 14.34 20.42
C ILE A 15 3.85 15.38 20.91
N ASP A 16 4.25 16.65 20.89
CA ASP A 16 3.39 17.77 21.28
C ASP A 16 2.61 18.36 20.09
N GLU A 17 1.70 19.29 20.38
CA GLU A 17 0.87 19.94 19.34
C GLU A 17 1.70 20.73 18.33
N GLN A 18 2.81 21.34 18.75
CA GLN A 18 3.67 22.10 17.85
C GLN A 18 4.38 21.17 16.85
N LEU A 19 4.82 20.01 17.29
CA LEU A 19 5.45 19.00 16.45
C LEU A 19 4.45 18.40 15.46
N VAL A 20 3.21 18.14 15.88
CA VAL A 20 2.14 17.69 14.98
C VAL A 20 1.81 18.77 13.94
N GLN A 21 1.76 20.05 14.35
CA GLN A 21 1.52 21.15 13.42
C GLN A 21 2.68 21.28 12.41
N ARG A 22 3.94 21.21 12.86
CA ARG A 22 5.12 21.18 11.98
C ARG A 22 5.08 19.99 11.01
N ALA A 23 4.69 18.81 11.49
CA ALA A 23 4.51 17.63 10.65
C ALA A 23 3.46 17.86 9.55
N PHE A 24 2.36 18.54 9.87
CA PHE A 24 1.32 18.88 8.90
C PHE A 24 1.78 19.95 7.91
N ASP A 25 2.61 20.87 8.37
CA ASP A 25 3.12 21.98 7.57
C ASP A 25 4.35 21.65 6.72
N ALA A 26 4.93 20.47 6.95
CA ALA A 26 6.14 20.00 6.30
C ALA A 26 6.08 20.07 4.77
N PRO A 27 7.25 20.22 4.11
CA PRO A 27 7.35 20.20 2.66
C PRO A 27 6.75 18.92 2.06
N ARG A 28 6.01 19.08 0.96
CA ARG A 28 5.39 17.98 0.21
C ARG A 28 6.14 17.74 -1.09
N LEU A 29 6.13 16.50 -1.58
CA LEU A 29 6.74 16.18 -2.85
C LEU A 29 6.00 16.88 -4.00
N ARG A 30 6.73 17.50 -4.93
CA ARG A 30 6.14 18.16 -6.12
C ARG A 30 5.26 17.23 -6.96
N LYS A 31 5.55 15.92 -6.94
CA LYS A 31 4.80 14.88 -7.66
C LYS A 31 3.61 14.31 -6.86
N ALA A 32 3.40 14.75 -5.62
CA ALA A 32 2.18 14.42 -4.89
C ALA A 32 0.98 14.87 -5.72
N HIS A 33 -0.03 14.02 -5.88
CA HIS A 33 -1.26 14.38 -6.57
C HIS A 33 -1.83 15.70 -6.01
N LYS A 34 -1.59 16.81 -6.72
CA LYS A 34 -2.05 18.17 -6.40
C LYS A 34 -1.50 18.80 -5.10
N GLY A 35 -0.35 18.35 -4.58
CA GLY A 35 0.23 18.93 -3.35
C GLY A 35 -0.60 18.70 -2.08
N ASP A 36 -1.51 17.73 -2.13
CA ASP A 36 -2.63 17.54 -1.20
C ASP A 36 -2.58 16.14 -0.57
N ASP A 37 -1.40 15.63 -0.23
CA ASP A 37 -1.18 14.25 0.21
C ASP A 37 -1.20 14.03 1.72
N PHE A 38 -1.06 15.09 2.52
CA PHE A 38 -1.11 14.98 3.98
C PHE A 38 -2.49 15.33 4.52
N ILE A 39 -2.93 14.56 5.50
CA ILE A 39 -4.08 14.88 6.35
C ILE A 39 -3.66 14.80 7.81
N ARG A 40 -4.10 15.77 8.62
CA ARG A 40 -4.05 15.70 10.08
C ARG A 40 -5.37 15.12 10.55
N ILE A 41 -5.31 14.11 11.39
CA ILE A 41 -6.46 13.40 11.94
C ILE A 41 -6.40 13.55 13.44
N ARG A 42 -7.49 14.02 14.04
CA ARG A 42 -7.65 14.09 15.49
C ARG A 42 -8.87 13.26 15.89
N SER A 43 -8.68 12.29 16.77
CA SER A 43 -9.76 11.61 17.49
C SER A 43 -9.94 12.33 18.82
N VAL A 44 -11.16 12.77 19.13
CA VAL A 44 -11.53 13.34 20.44
C VAL A 44 -12.91 12.83 20.81
N ASP A 45 -13.06 12.21 21.97
CA ASP A 45 -14.35 11.74 22.50
C ASP A 45 -15.15 10.89 21.48
N GLY A 46 -14.45 9.97 20.80
CA GLY A 46 -15.06 9.09 19.79
C GLY A 46 -15.48 9.80 18.50
N ARG A 47 -14.99 11.01 18.23
CA ARG A 47 -15.24 11.76 16.98
C ARG A 47 -13.94 11.99 16.20
N LEU A 48 -14.01 11.90 14.87
CA LEU A 48 -12.89 12.23 13.99
C LEU A 48 -13.01 13.66 13.45
N PHE A 49 -11.94 14.42 13.64
CA PHE A 49 -11.71 15.72 13.04
C PHE A 49 -10.55 15.61 12.06
N ILE A 50 -10.68 16.28 10.91
CA ILE A 50 -9.71 16.17 9.82
C ILE A 50 -9.34 17.58 9.37
N ALA A 51 -8.04 17.86 9.35
CA ALA A 51 -7.50 19.04 8.68
C ALA A 51 -6.70 18.62 7.45
N LYS A 52 -6.89 19.35 6.35
CA LYS A 52 -6.21 19.11 5.07
C LYS A 52 -5.97 20.46 4.38
N ARG A 53 -4.83 20.58 3.68
CA ARG A 53 -4.61 21.70 2.74
C ARG A 53 -5.47 21.48 1.49
N GLY A 54 -6.30 22.45 1.13
CA GLY A 54 -7.24 22.35 0.01
C GLY A 54 -8.56 21.62 0.34
N PHE A 55 -9.58 21.83 -0.50
CA PHE A 55 -10.98 21.52 -0.16
C PHE A 55 -11.40 20.05 -0.34
N CYS A 56 -10.68 19.25 -1.14
CA CYS A 56 -11.18 17.95 -1.57
C CYS A 56 -10.34 16.76 -1.07
N LEU A 57 -10.99 15.81 -0.38
CA LEU A 57 -10.43 14.49 -0.09
C LEU A 57 -10.37 13.64 -1.36
N ASN A 58 -9.17 13.27 -1.79
CA ASN A 58 -8.98 12.24 -2.82
C ASN A 58 -9.42 10.84 -2.33
N TYR A 59 -9.49 9.88 -3.26
CA TYR A 59 -9.98 8.52 -2.96
C TYR A 59 -9.13 7.76 -1.92
N ARG A 60 -7.83 8.01 -1.83
CA ARG A 60 -6.93 7.36 -0.86
C ARG A 60 -7.20 7.85 0.56
N HIS A 61 -7.41 9.16 0.73
CA HIS A 61 -7.83 9.70 2.03
C HIS A 61 -9.17 9.11 2.46
N ARG A 62 -10.17 9.12 1.57
CA ARG A 62 -11.50 8.57 1.86
C ARG A 62 -11.40 7.09 2.26
N ALA A 63 -10.65 6.29 1.52
CA ALA A 63 -10.43 4.88 1.80
C ALA A 63 -9.83 4.64 3.20
N TYR A 64 -8.82 5.42 3.59
CA TYR A 64 -8.21 5.31 4.91
C TYR A 64 -9.18 5.73 6.04
N LEU A 65 -9.86 6.87 5.86
CA LEU A 65 -10.80 7.42 6.83
C LEU A 65 -12.02 6.51 7.03
N GLU A 66 -12.53 5.89 5.96
CA GLU A 66 -13.58 4.87 6.05
C GLU A 66 -13.15 3.70 6.94
N GLY A 67 -11.90 3.23 6.82
CA GLY A 67 -11.39 2.17 7.68
C GLY A 67 -11.25 2.59 9.14
N LEU A 68 -10.75 3.81 9.40
CA LEU A 68 -10.70 4.36 10.76
C LEU A 68 -12.09 4.48 11.40
N LEU A 69 -13.09 4.95 10.63
CA LEU A 69 -14.46 5.06 11.12
C LEU A 69 -15.05 3.71 11.51
N GLU A 70 -14.74 2.63 10.78
CA GLU A 70 -15.18 1.31 11.21
C GLU A 70 -14.45 0.84 12.48
N ILE A 71 -13.15 1.07 12.57
CA ILE A 71 -12.40 0.76 13.80
C ILE A 71 -13.08 1.46 14.98
N MET A 72 -13.41 2.75 14.85
CA MET A 72 -14.12 3.50 15.91
C MET A 72 -15.55 3.02 16.22
N ARG A 73 -16.21 2.32 15.29
CA ARG A 73 -17.51 1.70 15.56
C ARG A 73 -17.38 0.40 16.34
N THR A 74 -16.27 -0.30 16.16
CA THR A 74 -16.03 -1.63 16.72
C THR A 74 -15.12 -1.61 17.94
N SER A 75 -14.42 -0.50 18.18
CA SER A 75 -13.52 -0.28 19.31
C SER A 75 -13.48 1.20 19.70
N THR A 76 -13.03 1.46 20.93
CA THR A 76 -12.76 2.82 21.39
C THR A 76 -11.34 3.21 21.01
N LEU A 77 -11.19 4.24 20.17
CA LEU A 77 -9.89 4.86 19.93
C LEU A 77 -9.63 5.90 21.03
N PRO A 78 -8.40 5.97 21.56
CA PRO A 78 -8.03 7.05 22.46
C PRO A 78 -8.05 8.40 21.74
N ASP A 79 -8.04 9.47 22.52
CA ASP A 79 -7.79 10.80 22.00
C ASP A 79 -6.36 10.85 21.45
N VAL A 80 -6.24 11.19 20.17
CA VAL A 80 -4.96 11.17 19.45
C VAL A 80 -4.98 12.19 18.34
N ASP A 81 -3.83 12.80 18.07
CA ASP A 81 -3.62 13.76 16.99
C ASP A 81 -2.38 13.37 16.21
N PHE A 82 -2.53 13.11 14.92
CA PHE A 82 -1.42 12.67 14.08
C PHE A 82 -1.59 13.13 12.64
N VAL A 83 -0.47 13.17 11.93
CA VAL A 83 -0.42 13.47 10.50
C VAL A 83 -0.13 12.20 9.74
N MET A 84 -0.83 11.99 8.63
CA MET A 84 -0.52 10.90 7.70
C MET A 84 -0.39 11.40 6.27
N SER A 85 0.48 10.74 5.51
CA SER A 85 0.63 10.87 4.07
C SER A 85 -0.05 9.72 3.34
N VAL A 86 -0.79 10.03 2.26
CA VAL A 86 -1.35 9.03 1.33
C VAL A 86 -0.57 8.93 0.01
N ASN A 87 0.62 9.53 -0.05
CA ASN A 87 1.49 9.47 -1.23
C ASN A 87 2.24 8.14 -1.30
N ASP A 88 2.58 7.70 -2.51
CA ASP A 88 3.41 6.50 -2.72
C ASP A 88 4.80 6.70 -2.13
N ASN A 89 5.39 7.86 -2.39
CA ASN A 89 6.69 8.20 -1.82
C ASN A 89 6.54 8.72 -0.38
N PRO A 90 7.38 8.27 0.55
CA PRO A 90 7.33 8.72 1.94
C PRO A 90 7.73 10.20 2.10
N PRO A 91 7.22 10.89 3.15
CA PRO A 91 7.54 12.28 3.45
C PRO A 91 9.04 12.60 3.55
N CYS A 92 9.84 11.65 4.04
CA CYS A 92 11.29 11.80 4.17
C CYS A 92 12.03 12.03 2.83
N GLU A 93 11.38 11.79 1.68
CA GLU A 93 11.94 12.19 0.38
C GLU A 93 11.81 13.70 0.11
N ALA A 94 10.93 14.40 0.82
CA ALA A 94 10.74 15.85 0.71
C ALA A 94 11.45 16.64 1.82
N THR A 95 11.62 16.05 3.01
CA THR A 95 12.28 16.69 4.15
C THR A 95 13.18 15.70 4.88
N ARG A 96 14.33 16.18 5.39
CA ARG A 96 15.22 15.40 6.27
C ARG A 96 14.87 15.58 7.76
N GLU A 97 13.90 16.42 8.05
CA GLU A 97 13.46 16.70 9.40
C GLU A 97 12.75 15.48 10.01
N ARG A 98 13.04 15.22 11.29
CA ARG A 98 12.44 14.14 12.07
C ARG A 98 11.03 14.53 12.48
N LEU A 99 10.03 14.09 11.70
CA LEU A 99 8.63 14.45 11.92
C LEU A 99 7.76 13.20 12.05
N PRO A 100 6.82 13.17 13.02
CA PRO A 100 5.91 12.04 13.24
C PRO A 100 4.80 12.04 12.18
N ILE A 101 5.18 11.76 10.94
CA ILE A 101 4.24 11.62 9.82
C ILE A 101 4.07 10.14 9.52
N GLY A 102 2.84 9.65 9.62
CA GLY A 102 2.49 8.30 9.23
C GLY A 102 2.54 8.14 7.71
N THR A 103 3.13 7.07 7.21
CA THR A 103 3.14 6.70 5.78
C THR A 103 2.87 5.23 5.64
N PHE A 104 2.30 4.78 4.53
CA PHE A 104 2.06 3.34 4.35
C PHE A 104 3.31 2.55 3.94
N SER A 105 4.34 3.26 3.48
CA SER A 105 5.58 2.64 3.00
C SER A 105 6.74 3.61 3.18
N LYS A 106 7.89 3.07 3.59
CA LYS A 106 9.11 3.85 3.76
C LYS A 106 10.37 3.04 3.47
N ARG A 107 11.49 3.74 3.25
CA ARG A 107 12.83 3.13 3.14
C ARG A 107 13.54 3.12 4.48
N ARG A 108 14.62 2.34 4.59
CA ARG A 108 15.53 2.42 5.74
C ARG A 108 16.09 3.84 5.87
N GLY A 109 16.15 4.36 7.09
CA GLY A 109 16.58 5.74 7.38
C GLY A 109 15.47 6.79 7.23
N CYS A 110 14.25 6.39 6.84
CA CYS A 110 13.09 7.26 6.88
C CYS A 110 12.45 7.22 8.27
N GLU A 111 12.33 8.38 8.91
CA GLU A 111 11.83 8.50 10.29
C GLU A 111 10.32 8.71 10.40
N SER A 112 9.62 8.74 9.26
CA SER A 112 8.16 8.55 9.23
C SER A 112 7.80 7.20 9.84
N PHE A 113 6.69 7.12 10.58
CA PHE A 113 6.22 5.83 11.10
C PHE A 113 5.32 5.11 10.08
N VAL A 114 5.35 3.77 10.05
CA VAL A 114 4.54 3.01 9.09
C VAL A 114 3.12 2.76 9.60
N LEU A 115 2.14 3.06 8.74
CA LEU A 115 0.72 2.78 8.93
C LEU A 115 0.22 1.69 7.98
N PRO A 116 -0.90 1.02 8.29
CA PRO A 116 -1.72 0.30 7.32
C PRO A 116 -1.91 1.08 6.01
N CYS A 117 -1.74 0.45 4.86
CA CYS A 117 -2.03 1.14 3.60
C CYS A 117 -3.53 1.42 3.43
N TRP A 118 -3.86 2.54 2.76
CA TRP A 118 -5.25 2.96 2.53
C TRP A 118 -6.11 1.89 1.84
N SER A 119 -5.51 1.05 0.98
CA SER A 119 -6.26 -0.03 0.33
C SER A 119 -6.66 -1.09 1.35
N MET A 120 -5.74 -1.46 2.24
CA MET A 120 -6.03 -2.42 3.30
C MET A 120 -7.00 -1.84 4.34
N MET A 121 -6.86 -0.56 4.69
CA MET A 121 -7.84 0.13 5.56
C MET A 121 -9.25 0.08 4.99
N HIS A 122 -9.38 0.26 3.67
CA HIS A 122 -10.68 0.17 3.01
C HIS A 122 -11.16 -1.28 2.86
N ASP A 123 -10.29 -2.21 2.49
CA ASP A 123 -10.64 -3.61 2.22
C ASP A 123 -11.03 -4.38 3.48
N MET A 124 -10.22 -4.27 4.54
CA MET A 124 -10.38 -5.06 5.76
C MET A 124 -11.53 -4.53 6.62
N TYR A 125 -11.67 -3.21 6.71
CA TYR A 125 -12.55 -2.59 7.69
C TYR A 125 -13.88 -2.11 7.10
N ARG A 126 -14.08 -2.05 5.76
CA ARG A 126 -15.41 -1.65 5.21
C ARG A 126 -16.45 -2.78 5.21
N GLY A 127 -16.06 -4.03 5.53
CA GLY A 127 -16.96 -5.15 5.85
C GLY A 127 -17.95 -5.64 4.78
N ARG A 128 -18.20 -4.92 3.67
CA ARG A 128 -19.31 -5.28 2.74
C ARG A 128 -18.97 -5.30 1.26
N THR A 129 -17.90 -4.63 0.82
CA THR A 129 -17.38 -4.73 -0.55
C THR A 129 -15.92 -4.33 -0.53
N SER A 130 -15.05 -5.30 -0.30
CA SER A 130 -13.63 -5.05 -0.45
C SER A 130 -13.33 -4.68 -1.90
N THR A 131 -12.39 -3.78 -2.14
CA THR A 131 -11.87 -3.54 -3.48
C THR A 131 -11.11 -4.78 -3.99
N TYR A 132 -10.64 -5.60 -3.05
CA TYR A 132 -10.05 -6.93 -3.21
C TYR A 132 -10.86 -7.94 -2.38
N SER A 133 -12.09 -8.25 -2.80
CA SER A 133 -12.92 -9.22 -2.08
C SER A 133 -12.32 -10.61 -2.15
N TYR A 134 -11.53 -10.98 -1.14
CA TYR A 134 -11.00 -12.33 -0.96
C TYR A 134 -12.13 -13.25 -0.48
N HIS A 135 -13.02 -13.60 -1.40
CA HIS A 135 -13.94 -14.71 -1.16
C HIS A 135 -13.28 -15.99 -1.64
N LYS A 136 -13.38 -17.04 -0.82
CA LYS A 136 -13.21 -18.41 -1.29
C LYS A 136 -14.29 -18.65 -2.35
N LEU A 137 -13.94 -18.51 -3.62
CA LEU A 137 -14.86 -18.86 -4.69
C LEU A 137 -15.14 -20.35 -4.55
N ARG A 138 -16.42 -20.73 -4.56
CA ARG A 138 -16.78 -22.15 -4.65
C ARG A 138 -16.12 -22.70 -5.92
N PRO A 139 -15.43 -23.85 -5.87
CA PRO A 139 -14.82 -24.43 -7.06
C PRO A 139 -15.91 -24.59 -8.13
N THR A 140 -15.82 -23.83 -9.21
CA THR A 140 -16.74 -23.95 -10.35
C THR A 140 -16.42 -25.18 -11.21
N SER A 141 -15.29 -25.84 -10.93
CA SER A 141 -14.85 -27.04 -11.64
C SER A 141 -14.16 -28.02 -10.67
N PRO A 142 -14.48 -29.33 -10.73
CA PRO A 142 -13.80 -30.37 -9.95
C PRO A 142 -12.32 -30.55 -10.34
N ARG A 143 -11.88 -29.97 -11.46
CA ARG A 143 -10.45 -29.95 -11.87
C ARG A 143 -9.64 -28.84 -11.20
N ILE A 144 -10.30 -27.80 -10.69
CA ILE A 144 -9.66 -26.72 -9.94
C ILE A 144 -9.70 -27.08 -8.46
N ARG A 145 -8.79 -27.97 -8.04
CA ARG A 145 -8.54 -28.23 -6.61
C ARG A 145 -7.66 -27.11 -6.07
N GLY A 146 -8.26 -25.95 -5.82
CA GLY A 146 -7.56 -24.79 -5.29
C GLY A 146 -8.55 -23.73 -4.84
N LEU A 147 -8.17 -23.00 -3.80
CA LEU A 147 -8.86 -21.77 -3.41
C LEU A 147 -8.79 -20.81 -4.61
N SER A 148 -9.90 -20.60 -5.31
CA SER A 148 -10.00 -19.55 -6.31
C SER A 148 -10.39 -18.25 -5.60
N TRP A 149 -9.64 -17.19 -5.93
CA TRP A 149 -9.77 -15.87 -5.31
C TRP A 149 -10.18 -14.88 -6.39
N GLY A 150 -10.96 -13.85 -6.03
CA GLY A 150 -11.45 -12.85 -6.98
C GLY A 150 -11.03 -11.43 -6.58
N LEU A 151 -10.89 -10.54 -7.57
CA LEU A 151 -10.86 -9.10 -7.29
C LEU A 151 -12.29 -8.63 -6.97
N GLY A 152 -12.41 -7.78 -5.95
CA GLY A 152 -13.70 -7.20 -5.56
C GLY A 152 -14.18 -6.12 -6.52
N ASN A 153 -15.34 -5.53 -6.23
CA ASN A 153 -16.00 -4.53 -7.08
C ASN A 153 -15.45 -3.11 -6.95
N GLY A 154 -14.29 -2.92 -6.32
CA GLY A 154 -13.79 -1.57 -6.03
C GLY A 154 -13.26 -0.80 -7.23
N PRO A 155 -12.86 0.47 -7.04
CA PRO A 155 -12.46 1.38 -8.12
C PRO A 155 -11.22 0.91 -8.90
N THR A 156 -10.43 -0.02 -8.35
CA THR A 156 -9.35 -0.69 -9.09
C THR A 156 -9.84 -1.78 -10.02
N ARG A 157 -11.06 -2.36 -9.89
CA ARG A 157 -11.60 -3.35 -10.84
C ARG A 157 -11.70 -2.76 -12.24
N LYS A 158 -12.25 -1.55 -12.38
CA LYS A 158 -12.35 -0.84 -13.68
C LYS A 158 -10.99 -0.48 -14.24
N LYS A 159 -10.03 -0.06 -13.39
CA LYS A 159 -8.65 0.25 -13.83
C LYS A 159 -7.82 -1.01 -14.11
N ALA A 160 -8.03 -2.10 -13.39
CA ALA A 160 -7.38 -3.39 -13.60
C ALA A 160 -7.88 -4.00 -14.90
N LEU A 161 -9.20 -3.98 -15.17
CA LEU A 161 -9.77 -4.38 -16.47
C LEU A 161 -9.18 -3.60 -17.66
N GLN A 162 -8.72 -2.36 -17.45
CA GLN A 162 -8.07 -1.54 -18.48
C GLN A 162 -6.52 -1.55 -18.42
N ARG A 163 -5.91 -2.06 -17.35
CA ARG A 163 -4.46 -2.01 -17.08
C ARG A 163 -3.98 -3.25 -16.32
N VAL A 164 -4.37 -4.45 -16.75
CA VAL A 164 -3.67 -5.67 -16.31
C VAL A 164 -2.29 -5.63 -16.97
N VAL A 165 -1.35 -4.95 -16.32
CA VAL A 165 0.06 -5.13 -16.64
C VAL A 165 0.43 -6.47 -16.06
N ASN A 166 0.50 -7.47 -16.92
CA ASN A 166 1.03 -8.77 -16.59
C ASN A 166 2.54 -8.60 -16.34
N ARG A 167 2.93 -8.13 -15.15
CA ARG A 167 4.30 -8.27 -14.65
C ARG A 167 4.50 -9.67 -14.07
N GLY A 168 3.91 -10.69 -14.70
CA GLY A 168 4.28 -12.07 -14.46
C GLY A 168 5.62 -12.28 -15.14
N LEU A 169 6.70 -12.07 -14.39
CA LEU A 169 8.00 -12.54 -14.83
C LEU A 169 7.89 -14.07 -14.95
N LEU A 170 8.15 -14.60 -16.14
CA LEU A 170 8.29 -16.03 -16.40
C LEU A 170 9.36 -16.58 -15.45
N VAL A 171 8.94 -17.28 -14.40
CA VAL A 171 9.86 -18.05 -13.57
C VAL A 171 10.29 -19.26 -14.39
N GLY A 172 11.56 -19.24 -14.84
CA GLY A 172 12.16 -20.22 -15.75
C GLY A 172 13.29 -19.67 -16.63
N LEU A 173 13.49 -18.34 -16.68
CA LEU A 173 14.57 -17.73 -17.48
C LEU A 173 15.84 -17.52 -16.63
N PRO A 174 17.05 -17.78 -17.17
CA PRO A 174 18.31 -17.54 -16.47
C PRO A 174 18.50 -16.07 -16.08
N LEU A 175 19.21 -15.82 -14.96
CA LEU A 175 19.40 -14.50 -14.33
C LEU A 175 19.88 -13.36 -15.28
N HIS A 176 20.61 -13.71 -16.34
CA HIS A 176 21.09 -12.73 -17.33
C HIS A 176 19.94 -12.15 -18.20
N ILE A 177 18.88 -12.91 -18.45
CA ILE A 177 17.70 -12.47 -19.22
C ILE A 177 16.84 -11.53 -18.39
N THR A 178 16.70 -11.77 -17.08
CA THR A 178 15.99 -10.85 -16.18
C THR A 178 16.69 -9.49 -16.08
N ASN A 179 18.03 -9.45 -16.15
CA ASN A 179 18.80 -8.20 -16.23
C ASN A 179 18.68 -7.52 -17.61
N GLN A 180 18.49 -8.28 -18.70
CA GLN A 180 18.20 -7.74 -20.02
C GLN A 180 16.80 -7.12 -20.11
N ILE A 181 15.77 -7.78 -19.56
CA ILE A 181 14.40 -7.24 -19.48
C ILE A 181 14.35 -5.92 -18.69
N TYR A 182 15.23 -5.75 -17.70
CA TYR A 182 15.35 -4.50 -16.93
C TYR A 182 15.98 -3.35 -17.74
N LYS A 183 16.89 -3.66 -18.67
CA LYS A 183 17.61 -2.69 -19.50
C LYS A 183 16.88 -2.35 -20.79
N ASP A 184 16.08 -3.27 -21.32
CA ASP A 184 15.30 -3.08 -22.53
C ASP A 184 13.93 -2.48 -22.19
N SER A 185 13.80 -1.16 -22.26
CA SER A 185 12.52 -0.44 -22.14
C SER A 185 11.49 -0.88 -23.20
N SER A 186 11.93 -1.58 -24.24
CA SER A 186 11.13 -2.17 -25.32
C SER A 186 10.44 -3.51 -24.94
N LEU A 187 10.96 -4.23 -23.94
CA LEU A 187 10.35 -5.45 -23.37
C LEU A 187 9.36 -5.15 -22.24
N TRP A 188 9.20 -3.88 -21.89
CA TRP A 188 8.00 -3.43 -21.21
C TRP A 188 6.86 -3.62 -22.20
N PHE A 189 6.19 -4.76 -22.10
CA PHE A 189 4.99 -5.03 -22.88
C PHE A 189 4.11 -3.78 -22.86
N ASP A 190 4.00 -3.10 -24.00
CA ASP A 190 3.02 -2.04 -24.22
C ASP A 190 1.65 -2.73 -24.15
N ASN A 191 1.16 -2.87 -22.92
CA ASN A 191 -0.09 -3.55 -22.59
C ASN A 191 -1.31 -2.75 -23.05
N ARG A 192 -1.14 -1.73 -23.89
CA ARG A 192 -2.24 -1.05 -24.56
C ARG A 192 -2.87 -1.89 -25.68
N GLN A 193 -2.22 -2.97 -26.15
CA GLN A 193 -2.67 -3.71 -27.35
C GLN A 193 -3.04 -5.18 -27.17
N LYS A 194 -2.87 -5.80 -26.00
CA LYS A 194 -3.34 -7.18 -25.79
C LYS A 194 -4.70 -7.19 -25.07
N PRO A 195 -5.68 -7.98 -25.53
CA PRO A 195 -6.92 -8.19 -24.79
C PRO A 195 -6.53 -8.75 -23.42
N GLY A 196 -6.85 -8.00 -22.37
CA GLY A 196 -6.53 -8.38 -21.00
C GLY A 196 -6.98 -9.82 -20.77
N VAL A 197 -6.07 -10.66 -20.28
CA VAL A 197 -6.47 -11.96 -19.74
C VAL A 197 -7.55 -11.67 -18.70
N ALA A 198 -8.76 -12.16 -18.94
CA ALA A 198 -9.91 -11.91 -18.10
C ALA A 198 -9.58 -12.30 -16.66
N ASN A 199 -10.13 -11.54 -15.70
CA ASN A 199 -9.98 -11.70 -14.24
C ASN A 199 -10.24 -13.11 -13.68
N GLU A 200 -10.62 -14.09 -14.51
CA GLU A 200 -10.91 -15.47 -14.13
C GLU A 200 -9.63 -16.29 -13.86
N SER A 201 -8.48 -15.91 -14.44
CA SER A 201 -7.18 -16.47 -14.06
C SER A 201 -6.50 -15.55 -13.06
N HIS A 202 -7.08 -15.49 -11.85
CA HIS A 202 -6.44 -14.86 -10.70
C HIS A 202 -5.00 -15.40 -10.56
N PRO A 203 -4.01 -14.59 -10.14
CA PRO A 203 -2.61 -15.02 -9.99
C PRO A 203 -2.43 -16.30 -9.16
N CYS A 204 -3.42 -16.72 -8.38
CA CYS A 204 -3.38 -17.96 -7.61
C CYS A 204 -3.43 -19.24 -8.47
N GLY A 205 -3.65 -19.14 -9.79
CA GLY A 205 -3.49 -20.27 -10.71
C GLY A 205 -2.02 -20.68 -10.94
N TYR A 206 -1.05 -19.91 -10.42
CA TYR A 206 0.37 -20.18 -10.57
C TYR A 206 1.00 -20.58 -9.23
N THR A 207 1.92 -21.55 -9.29
CA THR A 207 2.70 -22.00 -8.12
C THR A 207 3.80 -21.02 -7.74
N HIS A 208 4.27 -20.21 -8.69
CA HIS A 208 5.35 -19.24 -8.51
C HIS A 208 4.92 -17.88 -9.02
N LEU A 209 5.13 -16.83 -8.24
CA LEU A 209 4.73 -15.48 -8.59
C LEU A 209 5.83 -14.49 -8.25
N ALA A 210 6.35 -13.81 -9.27
CA ALA A 210 7.30 -12.73 -9.07
C ALA A 210 6.63 -11.48 -8.46
N HIS A 211 7.26 -10.93 -7.42
CA HIS A 211 6.94 -9.66 -6.81
C HIS A 211 8.04 -8.63 -7.13
N MET A 212 7.64 -7.44 -7.51
CA MET A 212 8.51 -6.29 -7.75
C MET A 212 7.86 -5.05 -7.17
N GLU A 213 8.68 -4.17 -6.62
CA GLU A 213 8.27 -2.83 -6.20
C GLU A 213 7.80 -1.99 -7.40
N GLY A 214 6.92 -1.03 -7.11
CA GLY A 214 6.47 -0.03 -8.07
C GLY A 214 7.23 1.29 -7.88
N VAL A 215 6.46 2.39 -7.87
CA VAL A 215 6.96 3.69 -7.42
C VAL A 215 7.43 3.61 -5.97
N ALA A 216 6.64 2.92 -5.13
CA ALA A 216 6.96 2.55 -3.76
C ALA A 216 6.76 1.03 -3.57
N TYR A 217 6.37 0.60 -2.37
CA TYR A 217 5.91 -0.77 -2.17
C TYR A 217 4.77 -1.11 -3.17
N SER A 218 4.59 -2.40 -3.42
CA SER A 218 3.53 -2.89 -4.30
C SER A 218 2.52 -3.72 -3.53
N MET A 219 1.26 -3.29 -3.56
CA MET A 219 0.10 -4.00 -2.99
C MET A 219 -0.08 -5.43 -3.51
N ARG A 220 0.70 -5.82 -4.53
CA ARG A 220 0.68 -7.18 -5.08
C ARG A 220 1.22 -8.20 -4.07
N LEU A 221 2.18 -7.87 -3.21
CA LEU A 221 2.84 -8.88 -2.37
C LEU A 221 1.83 -9.58 -1.45
N LYS A 222 0.97 -8.83 -0.76
CA LYS A 222 -0.07 -9.41 0.10
C LYS A 222 -0.97 -10.38 -0.67
N ASN A 223 -1.31 -10.08 -1.91
CA ASN A 223 -2.15 -10.93 -2.75
C ASN A 223 -1.42 -12.21 -3.16
N VAL A 224 -0.12 -12.11 -3.46
CA VAL A 224 0.73 -13.26 -3.80
C VAL A 224 0.83 -14.22 -2.61
N VAL A 225 1.09 -13.69 -1.41
CA VAL A 225 1.20 -14.49 -0.18
C VAL A 225 -0.13 -15.18 0.13
N LEU A 226 -1.26 -14.47 0.01
CA LEU A 226 -2.60 -15.04 0.23
C LEU A 226 -2.98 -16.13 -0.79
N CYS A 227 -2.39 -16.13 -1.99
CA CYS A 227 -2.58 -17.19 -2.97
C CYS A 227 -1.97 -18.54 -2.55
N GLY A 228 -1.08 -18.57 -1.55
CA GLY A 228 -0.27 -19.74 -1.23
C GLY A 228 0.75 -20.09 -2.31
N ALA A 229 1.03 -19.16 -3.23
CA ALA A 229 2.08 -19.32 -4.23
C ALA A 229 3.44 -19.00 -3.62
N LEU A 230 4.51 -19.60 -4.16
CA LEU A 230 5.87 -19.18 -3.84
C LEU A 230 6.11 -17.77 -4.39
N ALA A 231 6.23 -16.81 -3.47
CA ALA A 231 6.54 -15.42 -3.79
C ALA A 231 8.03 -15.29 -4.11
N VAL A 232 8.36 -14.96 -5.37
CA VAL A 232 9.74 -14.64 -5.76
C VAL A 232 9.92 -13.12 -5.66
N TRP A 233 10.51 -12.65 -4.56
CA TRP A 233 10.81 -11.24 -4.37
C TRP A 233 12.03 -10.85 -5.20
N VAL A 234 11.82 -9.98 -6.19
CA VAL A 234 12.90 -9.42 -7.00
C VAL A 234 13.38 -8.14 -6.32
N ASP A 235 14.53 -8.24 -5.67
CA ASP A 235 15.04 -7.19 -4.80
C ASP A 235 15.81 -6.10 -5.57
N LYS A 236 15.89 -4.90 -4.99
CA LYS A 236 16.84 -3.89 -5.48
C LYS A 236 18.24 -4.19 -4.91
N PRO A 237 19.33 -3.77 -5.58
CA PRO A 237 20.69 -4.11 -5.17
C PRO A 237 21.11 -3.64 -3.77
N SER A 238 20.34 -2.76 -3.12
CA SER A 238 20.67 -2.21 -1.80
C SER A 238 19.45 -2.25 -0.88
N GLU A 239 19.63 -2.81 0.32
CA GLU A 239 18.60 -2.83 1.37
C GLU A 239 18.06 -1.44 1.72
N THR A 240 18.91 -0.41 1.60
CA THR A 240 18.52 0.98 1.87
C THR A 240 17.51 1.52 0.85
N GLN A 241 17.37 0.84 -0.29
CA GLN A 241 16.48 1.23 -1.36
C GLN A 241 15.13 0.52 -1.33
N LEU A 242 14.96 -0.44 -0.40
CA LEU A 242 13.75 -1.23 -0.29
C LEU A 242 12.68 -0.48 0.48
N TYR A 243 11.50 -0.46 -0.09
CA TYR A 243 10.30 -0.01 0.56
C TYR A 243 9.77 -1.12 1.47
N ARG A 244 9.35 -0.72 2.67
CA ARG A 244 8.77 -1.61 3.67
C ARG A 244 7.38 -1.12 4.04
N GLU A 245 6.43 -2.06 4.14
CA GLU A 245 5.15 -1.85 4.83
C GLU A 245 5.22 -2.38 6.27
N TYR A 246 4.22 -2.02 7.09
CA TYR A 246 4.17 -2.39 8.50
C TYR A 246 4.19 -3.92 8.72
N TRP A 247 3.72 -4.69 7.73
CA TRP A 247 3.62 -6.15 7.82
C TRP A 247 4.80 -6.90 7.19
N TYR A 248 5.71 -6.23 6.48
CA TYR A 248 6.81 -6.88 5.77
C TYR A 248 7.78 -7.60 6.71
N ARG A 249 7.88 -7.17 7.98
CA ARG A 249 8.75 -7.82 8.97
C ARG A 249 8.28 -9.22 9.42
N PHE A 250 7.08 -9.62 9.01
CA PHE A 250 6.52 -10.94 9.34
C PHE A 250 6.70 -11.94 8.19
N LEU A 251 7.32 -11.52 7.08
CA LEU A 251 7.79 -12.37 5.99
C LEU A 251 9.24 -12.77 6.25
#